data_AF-A0A179G9K6-F1
#
_entry.id   AF-A0A179G9K6-F1
#
_cell.length_a   1.000
_cell.length_b   1.000
_cell.length_c   1.000
_cell.angle_alpha   90.00
_cell.angle_beta   90.00
_cell.angle_gamma   90.00
#
_symmetry.space_group_name_H-M   'P 1'
#
loop_
_entity.id
_entity.type
_entity.pdbx_description
1 polymer ?
#
loop_
_entity_poly.entity_id
_entity_poly.type
_entity_poly.pdbx_seq_one_letter_code
_entity_poly.pdbx_strand_id
1 'polypeptide(L)'
;MGFHHVVDNFTIQAPETVHVVKLRNKEGVMIELINNMVSRRVENITNPVDGSRYQGYFHWALRVADMDESFTYLTKEGTGARGVVSPSPNVSGGGRYAYVADPEGNLIELIELEGFK
;
A
#
# COMPACT_ATOMS: atom_id res chain seq x y z
N MET A 1 -3.65 2.03 -9.95
CA MET A 1 -4.03 0.63 -10.28
C MET A 1 -5.51 0.44 -10.62
N GLY A 2 -6.42 1.33 -10.19
CA GLY A 2 -7.82 1.28 -10.61
C GLY A 2 -8.67 0.19 -9.93
N PHE A 3 -8.28 -0.29 -8.73
CA PHE A 3 -9.10 -1.20 -7.93
C PHE A 3 -10.24 -0.42 -7.26
N HIS A 4 -11.39 -0.36 -7.92
CA HIS A 4 -12.58 0.31 -7.40
C HIS A 4 -13.85 -0.55 -7.53
N HIS A 5 -13.82 -1.58 -8.38
CA HIS A 5 -14.94 -2.48 -8.56
C HIS A 5 -14.92 -3.58 -7.51
N VAL A 6 -15.85 -3.53 -6.55
CA VAL A 6 -16.07 -4.60 -5.58
C VAL A 6 -16.65 -5.81 -6.32
N VAL A 7 -15.89 -6.89 -6.39
CA VAL A 7 -16.32 -8.17 -6.97
C VAL A 7 -17.07 -9.01 -5.93
N ASP A 8 -16.62 -8.94 -4.69
CA ASP A 8 -17.15 -9.73 -3.59
C ASP A 8 -16.94 -8.98 -2.28
N ASN A 9 -17.88 -9.10 -1.35
CA ASN A 9 -17.83 -8.48 -0.03
C ASN A 9 -18.64 -9.35 0.94
N PHE A 10 -17.94 -10.01 1.85
CA PHE A 10 -18.56 -10.96 2.76
C PHE A 10 -17.82 -11.02 4.09
N THR A 11 -18.53 -11.58 5.08
CA THR A 11 -18.00 -11.83 6.42
C THR A 11 -17.93 -13.33 6.63
N ILE A 12 -16.75 -13.82 7.02
CA ILE A 12 -16.58 -15.19 7.50
C ILE A 12 -16.76 -15.17 9.02
N GLN A 13 -17.58 -16.08 9.51
CA GLN A 13 -17.78 -16.33 10.93
C GLN A 13 -17.12 -17.67 11.26
N ALA A 14 -16.07 -17.64 12.10
CA ALA A 14 -15.46 -18.75 12.86
C ALA A 14 -14.01 -19.14 12.46
N PRO A 15 -13.13 -19.37 13.46
CA PRO A 15 -13.31 -19.08 14.89
C PRO A 15 -13.34 -17.58 15.21
N GLU A 16 -12.91 -16.73 14.28
CA GLU A 16 -12.86 -15.27 14.41
C GLU A 16 -13.71 -14.60 13.33
N THR A 17 -14.14 -13.36 13.56
CA THR A 17 -14.81 -12.56 12.51
C THR A 17 -13.76 -12.03 11.54
N VAL A 18 -13.91 -12.38 10.26
CA VAL A 18 -13.05 -11.91 9.18
C VAL A 18 -13.90 -11.19 8.13
N HIS A 19 -13.52 -9.96 7.82
CA HIS A 19 -14.11 -9.20 6.72
C HIS A 19 -13.25 -9.33 5.48
N VAL A 20 -13.88 -9.67 4.36
CA VAL A 20 -13.21 -9.89 3.09
C VAL A 20 -13.83 -8.98 2.04
N VAL A 21 -12.98 -8.23 1.33
CA VAL A 21 -13.37 -7.46 0.15
C VAL A 21 -12.46 -7.83 -1.01
N LYS A 22 -13.04 -8.26 -2.13
CA LYS A 22 -12.31 -8.48 -3.38
C LYS A 22 -12.52 -7.29 -4.29
N LEU A 23 -11.44 -6.61 -4.66
CA LEU A 23 -11.46 -5.52 -5.61
C LEU A 23 -10.86 -5.97 -6.94
N ARG A 24 -11.45 -5.52 -8.05
CA ARG A 24 -10.92 -5.76 -9.40
C ARG A 24 -10.67 -4.43 -10.10
N ASN A 25 -9.62 -4.40 -10.91
CA ASN A 25 -9.36 -3.27 -11.81
C ASN A 25 -9.92 -3.53 -13.23
N LYS A 26 -9.87 -2.51 -14.10
CA LYS A 26 -10.36 -2.62 -15.48
C LYS A 26 -9.65 -3.68 -16.34
N GLU A 27 -8.43 -4.07 -15.96
CA GLU A 27 -7.63 -5.08 -16.64
C GLU A 27 -7.92 -6.51 -16.14
N GLY A 28 -8.86 -6.68 -15.19
CA GLY A 28 -9.23 -7.98 -14.64
C GLY A 28 -8.36 -8.47 -13.49
N VAL A 29 -7.33 -7.73 -13.09
CA VAL A 29 -6.52 -8.05 -11.91
C VAL A 29 -7.38 -7.90 -10.66
N MET A 30 -7.28 -8.85 -9.73
CA MET A 30 -7.99 -8.85 -8.46
C MET A 30 -7.03 -8.78 -7.28
N ILE A 31 -7.47 -8.07 -6.24
CA ILE A 31 -6.85 -8.07 -4.91
C ILE A 31 -7.92 -8.45 -3.89
N GLU A 32 -7.57 -9.31 -2.95
CA GLU A 32 -8.41 -9.66 -1.81
C GLU A 32 -7.83 -8.97 -0.56
N LEU A 33 -8.65 -8.14 0.08
CA LEU A 33 -8.34 -7.46 1.32
C LEU A 33 -9.03 -8.22 2.45
N ILE A 34 -8.24 -8.65 3.43
CA ILE A 34 -8.70 -9.46 4.54
C ILE A 34 -8.42 -8.70 5.83
N ASN A 35 -9.48 -8.29 6.53
CA ASN A 35 -9.38 -7.76 7.88
C ASN A 35 -9.78 -8.86 8.86
N ASN A 36 -8.81 -9.30 9.67
CA ASN A 36 -9.06 -10.16 10.81
C ASN A 36 -8.74 -9.38 12.09
N MET A 37 -9.75 -9.19 12.94
CA MET A 37 -9.67 -8.34 14.14
C MET A 37 -8.67 -8.83 15.20
N VAL A 38 -8.26 -10.11 15.15
CA VAL A 38 -7.23 -10.66 16.05
C VAL A 38 -5.85 -10.76 15.39
N SER A 39 -5.72 -10.31 14.14
CA SER A 39 -4.43 -10.30 13.46
C SER A 39 -3.43 -9.42 14.22
N ARG A 40 -2.17 -9.86 14.23
CA ARG A 40 -1.06 -9.14 14.84
C ARG A 40 0.13 -9.19 13.90
N ARG A 41 0.83 -8.07 13.79
CA ARG A 41 2.06 -8.00 12.99
C ARG A 41 3.12 -8.91 13.60
N VAL A 42 3.74 -9.76 12.78
CA VAL A 42 4.76 -10.71 13.25
C VAL A 42 6.16 -10.07 13.25
N GLU A 43 6.43 -9.09 12.36
CA GLU A 43 7.73 -8.42 12.26
C GLU A 43 7.63 -6.94 11.89
N ASN A 44 8.44 -6.09 12.54
CA ASN A 44 8.50 -4.65 12.25
C ASN A 44 9.53 -4.33 11.16
N ILE A 45 9.15 -4.49 9.89
CA ILE A 45 9.93 -3.92 8.78
C ILE A 45 9.64 -2.42 8.73
N THR A 46 10.66 -1.59 8.98
CA THR A 46 10.54 -0.13 9.10
C THR A 46 11.14 0.64 7.93
N ASN A 47 11.96 -0.02 7.11
CA ASN A 47 12.46 0.50 5.84
C ASN A 47 12.65 -0.63 4.81
N PRO A 48 12.68 -0.31 3.50
CA PRO A 48 12.77 -1.31 2.44
C PRO A 48 14.06 -2.15 2.46
N VAL A 49 15.18 -1.55 2.87
CA VAL A 49 16.48 -2.24 2.92
C VAL A 49 16.46 -3.35 3.95
N ASP A 50 15.88 -3.12 5.13
CA ASP A 50 15.74 -4.16 6.15
C ASP A 50 14.78 -5.27 5.71
N GLY A 51 13.68 -4.92 5.02
CA GLY A 51 12.78 -5.91 4.45
C GLY A 51 13.48 -6.86 3.47
N SER A 52 14.37 -6.34 2.63
CA SER A 52 15.11 -7.13 1.63
C SER A 52 16.03 -8.23 2.21
N ARG A 53 16.24 -8.27 3.52
CA ARG A 53 17.04 -9.31 4.21
C ARG A 53 16.28 -10.61 4.42
N TYR A 54 14.96 -10.58 4.34
CA TYR A 54 14.10 -11.76 4.47
C TYR A 54 13.69 -12.25 3.08
N GLN A 55 13.27 -13.51 2.94
CA GLN A 55 12.64 -13.99 1.71
C GLN A 55 11.12 -13.90 1.89
N GLY A 56 10.41 -13.20 1.01
CA GLY A 56 8.97 -12.98 1.18
C GLY A 56 8.41 -11.83 0.36
N TYR A 57 7.20 -11.42 0.72
CA TYR A 57 6.51 -10.25 0.16
C TYR A 57 6.72 -9.03 1.04
N PHE A 58 7.21 -7.92 0.49
CA PHE A 58 7.66 -6.76 1.29
C PHE A 58 6.78 -5.54 1.16
N HIS A 59 6.45 -5.12 -0.06
CA HIS A 59 5.66 -3.91 -0.30
C HIS A 59 4.98 -3.92 -1.67
N TRP A 60 3.98 -3.05 -1.80
CA TRP A 60 3.38 -2.71 -3.10
C TRP A 60 3.97 -1.41 -3.61
N ALA A 61 4.32 -1.36 -4.89
CA ALA A 61 4.61 -0.12 -5.59
C ALA A 61 3.39 0.36 -6.37
N LEU A 62 2.88 1.53 -6.00
CA LEU A 62 1.69 2.13 -6.58
C LEU A 62 2.07 3.40 -7.32
N ARG A 63 1.70 3.46 -8.59
CA ARG A 63 1.83 4.70 -9.35
C ARG A 63 0.80 5.74 -8.89
N VAL A 64 1.27 6.95 -8.66
CA VAL A 64 0.47 8.15 -8.34
C VAL A 64 0.57 9.17 -9.47
N ALA A 65 -0.47 10.02 -9.59
CA ALA A 65 -0.51 11.08 -10.61
C ALA A 65 0.25 12.33 -10.17
N ASP A 66 0.14 12.68 -8.88
CA ASP A 66 0.85 13.78 -8.24
C ASP A 66 1.43 13.28 -6.91
N MET A 67 2.75 13.28 -6.80
CA MET A 67 3.47 12.79 -5.64
C MET A 67 3.18 13.61 -4.38
N ASP A 68 3.17 14.95 -4.49
CA ASP A 68 3.08 15.83 -3.34
C ASP A 68 1.66 15.82 -2.76
N GLU A 69 0.65 15.84 -3.63
CA GLU A 69 -0.75 15.70 -3.25
C GLU A 69 -0.99 14.35 -2.57
N SER A 70 -0.53 13.25 -3.19
CA SER A 70 -0.75 11.89 -2.67
C SER A 70 -0.05 11.69 -1.33
N PHE A 71 1.22 12.11 -1.21
CA PHE A 71 1.98 11.96 0.03
C PHE A 71 1.39 12.83 1.15
N THR A 72 1.02 14.08 0.86
CA THR A 72 0.40 14.98 1.84
C THR A 72 -0.94 14.43 2.31
N TYR A 73 -1.78 13.93 1.39
CA TYR A 73 -3.06 13.33 1.74
C TYR A 73 -2.88 12.12 2.66
N LEU A 74 -1.99 11.20 2.30
CA LEU A 74 -1.74 9.97 3.05
C LEU A 74 -1.04 10.20 4.39
N THR A 75 -0.33 11.30 4.59
CA THR A 75 0.36 11.59 5.86
C THR A 75 -0.38 12.60 6.74
N LYS A 76 -1.56 13.07 6.30
CA LYS A 76 -2.42 13.96 7.08
C LYS A 76 -2.98 13.24 8.31
N GLU A 77 -3.16 14.01 9.39
CA GLU A 77 -3.86 13.54 10.60
C GLU A 77 -5.23 12.93 10.26
N GLY A 78 -5.51 11.78 10.88
CA GLY A 78 -6.76 11.04 10.71
C GLY A 78 -6.72 9.90 9.69
N THR A 79 -5.70 9.81 8.83
CA THR A 79 -5.53 8.67 7.91
C THR A 79 -4.84 7.46 8.56
N GLY A 80 -4.04 7.70 9.61
CA GLY A 80 -3.28 6.67 10.32
C GLY A 80 -2.03 6.18 9.57
N ALA A 81 -1.86 6.54 8.30
CA ALA A 81 -0.65 6.27 7.56
C ALA A 81 0.47 7.25 7.94
N ARG A 82 1.72 6.81 7.77
CA ARG A 82 2.89 7.52 8.28
C ARG A 82 4.00 7.55 7.25
N GLY A 83 4.62 8.72 7.05
CA GLY A 83 5.77 8.86 6.16
C GLY A 83 6.96 8.03 6.62
N VAL A 84 7.60 7.32 5.68
CA VAL A 84 8.81 6.51 5.90
C VAL A 84 9.98 7.11 5.12
N VAL A 85 9.78 7.39 3.83
CA VAL A 85 10.71 8.12 2.98
C VAL A 85 9.95 9.25 2.32
N SER A 86 10.37 10.50 2.54
CA SER A 86 9.77 11.67 1.91
C SER A 86 9.98 11.65 0.39
N PRO A 87 9.10 12.30 -0.39
CA PRO A 87 9.26 12.43 -1.84
C PRO A 87 10.69 12.78 -2.26
N SER A 88 11.30 11.92 -3.06
CA SER A 88 12.70 11.98 -3.45
C SER A 88 12.86 11.63 -4.93
N PRO A 89 13.92 12.12 -5.61
CA PRO A 89 14.21 11.71 -6.98
C PRO A 89 14.43 10.20 -7.08
N ASN A 90 13.87 9.55 -8.10
CA ASN A 90 14.11 8.13 -8.34
C ASN A 90 15.57 7.89 -8.78
N VAL A 91 16.23 6.89 -8.18
CA VAL A 91 17.64 6.56 -8.42
C VAL A 91 17.90 6.19 -9.88
N SER A 92 16.93 5.57 -10.57
CA SER A 92 17.03 5.23 -11.99
C SER A 92 16.80 6.42 -12.94
N GLY A 93 16.47 7.61 -12.42
CA GLY A 93 15.99 8.75 -13.20
C GLY A 93 14.53 8.60 -13.67
N GLY A 94 13.96 9.68 -14.22
CA GLY A 94 12.65 9.67 -14.87
C GLY A 94 11.43 9.74 -13.94
N GLY A 95 11.57 10.27 -12.73
CA GLY A 95 10.47 10.37 -11.79
C GLY A 95 10.85 10.62 -10.33
N ARG A 96 9.86 10.53 -9.45
CA ARG A 96 9.99 10.62 -7.99
C ARG A 96 9.44 9.37 -7.32
N TYR A 97 9.92 9.08 -6.13
CA TYR A 97 9.38 8.03 -5.27
C TYR A 97 9.22 8.52 -3.84
N ALA A 98 8.36 7.83 -3.09
CA ALA A 98 8.23 8.00 -1.64
C ALA A 98 7.81 6.67 -1.01
N TYR A 99 7.99 6.52 0.30
CA TYR A 99 7.45 5.40 1.06
C TYR A 99 6.55 5.91 2.17
N VAL A 100 5.37 5.29 2.29
CA VAL A 100 4.49 5.41 3.45
C VAL A 100 4.30 4.03 4.07
N ALA A 101 4.06 4.01 5.37
CA ALA A 101 3.53 2.86 6.07
C ALA A 101 2.03 3.09 6.30
N ASP A 102 1.19 2.11 5.98
CA ASP A 102 -0.23 2.16 6.34
C ASP A 102 -0.42 2.03 7.88
N PRO A 103 -1.65 2.13 8.41
CA PRO A 103 -1.89 2.01 9.85
C PRO A 103 -1.43 0.67 10.47
N GLU A 104 -1.31 -0.39 9.69
CA GLU A 104 -0.84 -1.71 10.12
C GLU A 104 0.69 -1.86 9.96
N GLY A 105 1.35 -0.86 9.39
CA GLY A 105 2.79 -0.86 9.14
C GLY A 105 3.21 -1.51 7.83
N ASN A 106 2.28 -1.83 6.92
CA ASN A 106 2.61 -2.32 5.59
C ASN A 106 3.29 -1.19 4.79
N LEU A 107 4.43 -1.50 4.19
CA LEU A 107 5.12 -0.53 3.34
C LEU A 107 4.40 -0.43 1.99
N ILE A 108 4.16 0.81 1.57
CA ILE A 108 3.63 1.16 0.25
C ILE A 108 4.59 2.17 -0.37
N GLU A 109 5.13 1.81 -1.53
CA GLU A 109 5.94 2.70 -2.36
C GLU A 109 5.01 3.49 -3.28
N LEU A 110 5.17 4.81 -3.28
CA LEU A 110 4.52 5.69 -4.24
C LEU A 110 5.53 5.97 -5.36
N ILE A 111 5.08 5.87 -6.62
CA ILE A 111 5.91 6.14 -7.78
C ILE A 111 5.21 7.19 -8.66
N GLU A 112 5.92 8.27 -8.97
CA GLU A 112 5.53 9.23 -10.00
C GLU A 112 6.53 9.12 -11.15
N LEU A 113 6.04 8.89 -12.37
CA LEU A 113 6.87 8.77 -13.57
C LEU A 113 6.75 10.04 -14.41
N GLU A 114 7.87 10.55 -14.91
CA GLU A 114 7.90 11.70 -15.82
C GLU A 114 7.21 11.37 -17.17
N GLY A 115 6.59 12.39 -17.78
CA GLY A 115 6.07 12.31 -19.15
C GLY A 115 4.73 11.60 -19.31
N PHE A 116 4.04 11.29 -18.22
CA PHE A 116 2.87 10.41 -18.25
C PHE A 116 1.71 11.09 -17.50
N LYS A 117 0.99 11.97 -18.21
CA LYS A 117 -0.26 12.60 -17.77
C LYS A 117 -1.46 11.79 -18.24
#